data_AF-A0A969SVZ4-F1
#
_entry.id   AF-A0A969SVZ4-F1
#
_cell.length_a   1.000
_cell.length_b   1.000
_cell.length_c   1.000
_cell.angle_alpha   90.00
_cell.angle_beta   90.00
_cell.angle_gamma   90.00
#
_symmetry.space_group_name_H-M   'P 1'
#
loop_
_entity.id
_entity.type
_entity.pdbx_description
1 polymer ?
#
loop_
_entity_poly.entity_id
_entity_poly.type
_entity_poly.pdbx_seq_one_letter_code
_entity_poly.pdbx_strand_id
1 'polypeptide(L)'
;MSGEEDYTEWLASDDNWHPSQFDGLGNPIADAEFWQQQQGGSSCAVVAQASVLESITGIEITEAQACEVAEANGWFDPEIGTTPEDIGKLLEHYGVGCEKSYKR
;
A
#
# COMPACT_ATOMS: atom_id res chain seq x y z
N MET A 1 8.02 38.25 4.31
CA MET A 1 7.81 37.93 2.89
C MET A 1 8.00 36.44 2.78
N SER A 2 6.90 35.70 2.89
CA SER A 2 6.86 34.24 2.75
C SER A 2 7.10 33.90 1.29
N GLY A 3 8.12 33.09 1.00
CA GLY A 3 8.30 32.50 -0.31
C GLY A 3 7.15 31.54 -0.55
N GLU A 4 6.39 31.75 -1.62
CA GLU A 4 5.51 30.73 -2.17
C GLU A 4 6.44 29.65 -2.73
N GLU A 5 6.50 28.50 -2.06
CA GLU A 5 7.16 27.32 -2.61
C GLU A 5 6.36 26.86 -3.83
N ASP A 6 6.99 26.89 -5.00
CA ASP A 6 6.41 26.45 -6.26
C ASP A 6 6.34 24.92 -6.27
N TYR A 7 5.20 24.38 -5.83
CA TYR A 7 4.94 22.94 -5.80
C TYR A 7 4.80 22.31 -7.21
N THR A 8 4.91 23.07 -8.30
CA THR A 8 4.75 22.54 -9.66
C THR A 8 5.94 21.70 -10.15
N GLU A 9 7.11 21.79 -9.49
CA GLU A 9 8.29 20.99 -9.84
C GLU A 9 8.11 19.48 -9.55
N TRP A 10 7.22 19.13 -8.61
CA TRP A 10 6.90 17.74 -8.25
C TRP A 10 5.66 17.17 -8.94
N LEU A 11 4.98 17.98 -9.75
CA LEU A 11 4.01 17.46 -10.70
C LEU A 11 4.84 16.73 -11.76
N ALA A 12 4.83 15.39 -11.70
CA ALA A 12 5.31 14.57 -12.79
C ALA A 12 4.76 15.18 -14.09
N SER A 13 5.64 15.52 -15.04
CA SER A 13 5.22 16.12 -16.29
C SER A 13 4.12 15.25 -16.90
N ASP A 14 2.89 15.77 -16.95
CA ASP A 14 1.67 15.04 -17.38
C ASP A 14 1.77 14.47 -18.81
N ASP A 15 2.84 14.78 -19.55
CA ASP A 15 2.83 14.70 -21.01
C ASP A 15 3.39 13.41 -21.64
N ASN A 16 3.74 12.33 -20.90
CA ASN A 16 4.33 11.16 -21.58
C ASN A 16 3.96 9.75 -21.10
N TRP A 17 3.25 9.57 -19.98
CA TRP A 17 2.87 8.23 -19.52
C TRP A 17 1.42 7.90 -19.88
N HIS A 18 1.21 6.87 -20.70
CA HIS A 18 -0.13 6.36 -21.02
C HIS A 18 -0.33 5.00 -20.33
N PRO A 19 -1.50 4.70 -19.74
CA PRO A 19 -1.75 3.43 -19.03
C PRO A 19 -1.48 2.18 -19.88
N SER A 20 -1.63 2.28 -21.21
CA SER A 20 -1.30 1.18 -22.13
C SER A 20 0.20 0.86 -22.21
N GLN A 21 1.07 1.70 -21.64
CA GLN A 21 2.51 1.49 -21.53
C GLN A 21 2.89 0.78 -20.22
N PHE A 22 1.93 0.53 -19.32
CA PHE A 22 2.17 -0.20 -18.08
C PHE A 22 2.47 -1.66 -18.37
N ASP A 23 3.69 -2.10 -18.04
CA ASP A 23 4.16 -3.48 -18.15
C ASP A 23 4.21 -4.20 -16.79
N GLY A 24 3.61 -3.59 -15.76
CA GLY A 24 3.50 -4.15 -14.42
C GLY A 24 2.30 -5.08 -14.24
N LEU A 25 2.02 -5.41 -12.97
CA LEU A 25 0.85 -6.20 -12.57
C LEU A 25 -0.26 -5.27 -12.08
N GLY A 26 -1.51 -5.58 -12.45
CA GLY A 26 -2.69 -4.82 -12.03
C GLY A 26 -3.19 -3.81 -13.07
N ASN A 27 -4.10 -2.94 -12.65
CA ASN A 27 -4.63 -1.83 -13.44
C ASN A 27 -4.47 -0.54 -12.62
N PRO A 28 -3.40 0.24 -12.84
CA PRO A 28 -3.08 1.39 -12.00
C PRO A 28 -4.21 2.40 -11.82
N ILE A 29 -5.06 2.59 -12.85
CA ILE A 29 -6.18 3.53 -12.77
C ILE A 29 -7.28 2.99 -11.85
N ALA A 30 -7.63 1.72 -11.98
CA ALA A 30 -8.65 1.10 -11.14
C ALA A 30 -8.13 0.89 -9.71
N ASP A 31 -6.87 0.46 -9.56
CA ASP A 31 -6.27 0.18 -8.27
C ASP A 31 -6.08 1.46 -7.43
N ALA A 32 -5.93 2.62 -8.08
CA ALA A 32 -5.85 3.92 -7.39
C ALA A 32 -7.13 4.30 -6.65
N GLU A 33 -8.30 3.74 -7.00
CA GLU A 33 -9.56 3.98 -6.28
C GLU A 33 -9.52 3.41 -4.84
N PHE A 34 -8.67 2.42 -4.60
CA PHE A 34 -8.50 1.76 -3.30
C PHE A 34 -7.29 2.27 -2.52
N TRP A 35 -6.59 3.28 -3.04
CA TRP A 35 -5.40 3.82 -2.39
C TRP A 35 -5.78 4.48 -1.05
N GLN A 36 -5.10 4.07 0.01
CA GLN A 36 -5.26 4.66 1.33
C GLN A 36 -3.97 5.37 1.76
N GLN A 37 -4.11 6.61 2.25
CA GLN A 37 -2.98 7.34 2.83
C GLN A 37 -2.69 6.82 4.23
N GLN A 38 -1.45 6.38 4.48
CA GLN A 38 -1.03 6.03 5.85
C GLN A 38 -1.10 7.24 6.79
N GLN A 39 -1.56 7.01 8.02
CA GLN A 39 -1.64 7.97 9.10
C GLN A 39 -0.57 7.69 10.17
N GLY A 40 -0.21 6.42 10.39
CA GLY A 40 0.86 5.99 11.29
C GLY A 40 2.26 6.15 10.69
N GLY A 41 3.28 6.23 11.55
CA GLY A 41 4.68 6.40 11.13
C GLY A 41 5.31 5.15 10.50
N SER A 42 4.82 3.95 10.87
CA SER A 42 5.43 2.66 10.50
C SER A 42 4.46 1.71 9.79
N SER A 43 3.23 2.15 9.48
CA SER A 43 2.13 1.31 8.97
C SER A 43 2.11 1.14 7.44
N CYS A 44 3.15 1.60 6.72
CA CYS A 44 3.18 1.63 5.26
C CYS A 44 2.84 0.28 4.61
N ALA A 45 3.42 -0.81 5.12
CA ALA A 45 3.16 -2.16 4.60
C ALA A 45 1.75 -2.65 4.93
N VAL A 46 1.19 -2.27 6.08
CA VAL A 46 -0.17 -2.66 6.49
C VAL A 46 -1.21 -1.93 5.63
N VAL A 47 -1.04 -0.62 5.42
CA VAL A 47 -1.94 0.21 4.60
C VAL A 47 -1.90 -0.21 3.13
N ALA A 48 -0.70 -0.50 2.60
CA ALA A 48 -0.57 -1.03 1.24
C ALA A 48 -1.29 -2.37 1.08
N GLN A 49 -1.17 -3.27 2.05
CA GLN A 49 -1.90 -4.55 2.04
C GLN A 49 -3.41 -4.35 2.17
N ALA A 50 -3.89 -3.40 2.97
CA ALA A 50 -5.31 -3.07 3.07
C ALA A 50 -5.87 -2.58 1.72
N SER A 51 -5.13 -1.72 1.01
CA SER A 51 -5.51 -1.22 -0.32
C SER A 51 -5.64 -2.37 -1.34
N VAL A 52 -4.69 -3.31 -1.32
CA VAL A 52 -4.72 -4.51 -2.19
C VAL A 52 -5.83 -5.48 -1.79
N LEU A 53 -6.13 -5.61 -0.49
CA LEU A 53 -7.22 -6.46 -0.02
C LEU A 53 -8.55 -5.94 -0.57
N GLU A 54 -8.78 -4.64 -0.46
CA GLU A 54 -10.00 -3.97 -0.91
C GLU A 54 -10.15 -4.12 -2.44
N SER A 55 -9.08 -3.92 -3.21
CA SER A 55 -9.13 -4.05 -4.67
C SER A 55 -9.47 -5.47 -5.16
N ILE A 56 -9.05 -6.51 -4.43
CA ILE A 56 -9.29 -7.91 -4.79
C ILE A 56 -10.63 -8.42 -4.27
N THR A 57 -11.01 -8.05 -3.05
CA THR A 57 -12.11 -8.69 -2.32
C THR A 57 -13.32 -7.79 -2.11
N GLY A 58 -13.17 -6.47 -2.26
CA GLY A 58 -14.15 -5.47 -1.86
C GLY A 58 -14.31 -5.32 -0.34
N ILE A 59 -13.46 -5.96 0.47
CA ILE A 59 -13.47 -5.81 1.93
C ILE A 59 -12.69 -4.54 2.27
N GLU A 60 -13.42 -3.53 2.74
CA GLU A 60 -12.83 -2.30 3.28
C GLU A 60 -12.43 -2.52 4.75
N ILE A 61 -11.15 -2.32 5.04
CA ILE A 61 -10.64 -2.25 6.42
C ILE A 61 -9.91 -0.93 6.61
N THR A 62 -10.15 -0.29 7.75
CA THR A 62 -9.40 0.92 8.13
C THR A 62 -7.97 0.57 8.51
N GLU A 63 -7.05 1.53 8.40
CA GLU A 63 -5.67 1.37 8.89
C GLU A 63 -5.62 0.88 10.34
N ALA A 64 -6.45 1.44 11.23
CA ALA A 64 -6.48 1.04 12.63
C ALA A 64 -6.85 -0.44 12.82
N GLN A 65 -7.86 -0.93 12.09
CA GLN A 65 -8.27 -2.34 12.12
C GLN A 65 -7.19 -3.25 11.51
N ALA A 66 -6.57 -2.82 10.41
CA ALA A 66 -5.51 -3.56 9.75
C ALA A 66 -4.27 -3.69 10.67
N CYS A 67 -3.89 -2.59 11.34
CA CYS A 67 -2.81 -2.57 12.32
C CYS A 67 -3.14 -3.43 13.54
N GLU A 68 -4.35 -3.35 14.09
CA GLU A 68 -4.78 -4.17 15.22
C GLU A 68 -4.68 -5.67 14.91
N VAL A 69 -5.17 -6.09 13.74
CA VAL A 69 -5.07 -7.49 13.30
C VAL A 69 -3.61 -7.90 13.11
N ALA A 70 -2.80 -7.06 12.46
CA ALA A 70 -1.41 -7.37 12.20
C ALA A 70 -0.56 -7.43 13.49
N GLU A 71 -0.77 -6.50 14.43
CA GLU A 71 -0.12 -6.48 15.75
C GLU A 71 -0.51 -7.70 16.58
N ALA A 72 -1.81 -8.02 16.65
CA ALA A 72 -2.31 -9.15 17.42
C ALA A 72 -1.71 -10.50 16.96
N ASN A 73 -1.30 -10.58 15.69
CA ASN A 73 -0.66 -11.77 15.12
C ASN A 73 0.87 -11.67 15.02
N GLY A 74 1.46 -10.56 15.48
CA GLY A 74 2.91 -10.34 15.47
C GLY A 74 3.50 -10.06 14.07
N TRP A 75 2.70 -9.54 13.14
CA TRP A 75 3.11 -9.21 11.76
C TRP A 75 3.45 -7.72 11.58
N PHE A 76 3.10 -6.90 12.56
CA PHE A 76 3.35 -5.47 12.58
C PHE A 76 3.74 -5.05 13.99
N ASP A 77 4.72 -4.15 14.08
CA ASP A 77 5.14 -3.48 15.29
C ASP A 77 5.06 -1.95 15.04
N PRO A 78 4.39 -1.15 15.89
CA PRO A 78 4.26 0.30 15.68
C PRO A 78 5.59 1.07 15.63
N GLU A 79 6.65 0.56 16.26
CA GLU A 79 7.97 1.19 16.30
C GLU A 79 8.84 0.76 15.10
N ILE A 80 8.69 -0.47 14.62
CA ILE A 80 9.60 -1.08 13.62
C ILE A 80 8.96 -1.23 12.24
N GLY A 81 7.65 -1.45 12.17
CA GLY A 81 6.92 -1.77 10.95
C GLY A 81 6.69 -3.26 10.75
N THR A 82 6.44 -3.66 9.50
CA THR A 82 6.26 -5.06 9.08
C THR A 82 7.55 -5.58 8.45
N THR A 83 8.00 -6.74 8.90
CA THR A 83 9.19 -7.40 8.35
C THR A 83 8.91 -8.02 6.97
N PRO A 84 9.92 -8.21 6.09
CA PRO A 84 9.73 -8.90 4.82
C PRO A 84 9.09 -10.30 4.96
N GLU A 85 9.38 -11.00 6.05
CA GLU A 85 8.84 -12.31 6.39
C GLU A 85 7.34 -12.28 6.71
N ASP A 86 6.83 -11.11 7.13
CA ASP A 86 5.43 -10.90 7.52
C ASP A 86 4.59 -10.20 6.44
N ILE A 87 5.21 -9.57 5.43
CA ILE A 87 4.49 -9.01 4.27
C ILE A 87 3.62 -10.08 3.63
N GLY A 88 2.36 -9.80 3.34
CA GLY A 88 1.40 -10.75 2.76
C GLY A 88 0.58 -11.53 3.78
N LYS A 89 1.01 -11.64 5.05
CA LYS A 89 0.25 -12.40 6.06
C LYS A 89 -1.12 -11.78 6.36
N LEU A 90 -1.24 -10.45 6.28
CA LEU A 90 -2.52 -9.78 6.42
C LEU A 90 -3.48 -10.17 5.28
N LEU A 91 -2.98 -10.21 4.04
CA LEU A 91 -3.75 -10.65 2.87
C LEU A 91 -4.16 -12.13 2.98
N GLU A 92 -3.22 -12.99 3.39
CA GLU A 92 -3.47 -14.43 3.59
C GLU A 92 -4.52 -14.68 4.68
N HIS A 93 -4.53 -13.87 5.75
CA HIS A 93 -5.54 -13.93 6.80
C HIS A 93 -6.96 -13.74 6.26
N TYR A 94 -7.13 -12.89 5.24
CA TYR A 94 -8.40 -12.65 4.56
C TYR A 94 -8.62 -13.54 3.32
N GLY A 95 -7.78 -14.56 3.12
CA GLY A 95 -7.94 -15.55 2.04
C GLY A 95 -7.33 -15.15 0.70
N VAL A 96 -6.54 -14.08 0.64
CA VAL A 96 -5.79 -13.68 -0.57
C VAL A 96 -4.42 -14.34 -0.53
N GLY A 97 -4.20 -15.32 -1.42
CA GLY A 97 -2.92 -16.04 -1.50
C GLY A 97 -1.77 -15.12 -1.94
N CYS A 98 -0.62 -15.24 -1.27
CA CYS A 98 0.57 -14.44 -1.53
C CYS A 98 1.77 -15.32 -1.91
N GLU A 99 2.65 -14.79 -2.76
CA GLU A 99 3.95 -15.39 -3.08
C GLU A 99 5.05 -14.34 -2.89
N LYS A 100 6.20 -14.77 -2.34
CA LYS A 100 7.38 -13.92 -2.15
C LYS A 100 8.54 -14.49 -2.95
N SER A 101 9.13 -13.65 -3.80
CA SER A 101 10.35 -13.99 -4.53
C SER A 101 11.42 -12.94 -4.24
N TYR A 102 12.59 -13.37 -3.76
CA TYR A 102 13.74 -12.50 -3.56
C TYR A 102 14.77 -12.83 -4.64
N LYS A 103 15.14 -11.84 -5.46
CA LYS A 103 16.27 -11.99 -6.39
C LYS A 103 17.55 -11.98 -5.55
N ARG A 104 18.35 -13.04 -5.68
CA ARG A 104 19.70 -13.13 -5.10
C ARG A 104 20.72 -12.40 -5.95
#